data_AF-A0A7C7VFB0-F1
#
_entry.id   AF-A0A7C7VFB0-F1
#
_cell.length_a   1.000
_cell.length_b   1.000
_cell.length_c   1.000
_cell.angle_alpha   90.00
_cell.angle_beta   90.00
_cell.angle_gamma   90.00
#
_symmetry.space_group_name_H-M   'P 1'
#
loop_
_entity.id
_entity.type
_entity.pdbx_description
1 polymer ?
#
loop_
_entity_poly.entity_id
_entity_poly.type
_entity_poly.pdbx_seq_one_letter_code
_entity_poly.pdbx_strand_id
1 'polypeptide(L)'
;MDIRFKRGNGGEGIFLEAYEIEPVRQKPSIPRVQALLLVATVFTTMVAGAMQAGVNPFSDPLQIYRGIPFSATLLTILGVHEMGHYFTSRKWGVRATLPYFIPAPSFIGTFGAIIRLKSQIPNRKALVEIGAAGPISGFILAVLASIIGLGLSPVVKTSELAGGISLGGSILFSF
;
A
#
# COMPACT_ATOMS: atom_id res chain seq x y z
N MET A 1 -8.92 -28.21 -4.07
CA MET A 1 -9.89 -29.24 -3.69
C MET A 1 -9.45 -29.74 -2.32
N ASP A 2 -10.15 -29.33 -1.27
CA ASP A 2 -9.85 -29.71 0.11
C ASP A 2 -10.85 -30.80 0.49
N ILE A 3 -10.39 -32.04 0.70
CA ILE A 3 -11.25 -33.21 0.94
C ILE A 3 -11.21 -33.50 2.44
N ARG A 4 -12.30 -33.23 3.16
CA ARG A 4 -12.46 -33.68 4.55
C ARG A 4 -13.38 -34.89 4.61
N PHE A 5 -12.88 -35.96 5.22
CA PHE A 5 -13.63 -37.19 5.44
C PHE A 5 -14.55 -37.02 6.66
N LYS A 6 -15.87 -37.07 6.44
CA LYS A 6 -16.85 -37.17 7.53
C LYS A 6 -17.18 -38.65 7.72
N ARG A 7 -16.81 -39.22 8.87
CA ARG A 7 -17.15 -40.62 9.21
C ARG A 7 -18.63 -40.68 9.59
N GLY A 8 -19.43 -41.37 8.78
CA GLY A 8 -20.84 -41.65 9.07
C GLY A 8 -20.96 -42.44 10.38
N ASN A 9 -21.85 -41.99 11.27
CA ASN A 9 -22.10 -42.64 12.54
C ASN A 9 -23.10 -43.80 12.29
N GLY A 10 -22.56 -44.95 11.88
CA GLY A 10 -23.34 -46.17 11.63
C GLY A 10 -23.11 -46.74 10.24
N GLY A 11 -22.09 -47.60 10.11
CA GLY A 11 -22.01 -48.71 9.13
C GLY A 11 -22.04 -48.42 7.62
N GLU A 12 -22.47 -47.25 7.16
CA GLU A 12 -22.73 -46.97 5.76
C GLU A 12 -21.81 -45.87 5.23
N GLY A 13 -21.05 -46.20 4.18
CA GLY A 13 -20.52 -45.28 3.16
C GLY A 13 -19.66 -44.10 3.61
N ILE A 14 -18.42 -44.03 3.12
CA ILE A 14 -17.67 -42.77 3.07
C ILE A 14 -18.27 -41.93 1.95
N PHE A 15 -19.12 -40.96 2.27
CA PHE A 15 -19.63 -39.99 1.29
C PHE A 15 -18.56 -38.93 1.02
N LEU A 16 -18.14 -38.82 -0.23
CA LEU A 16 -17.26 -37.74 -0.72
C LEU A 16 -18.13 -36.51 -1.02
N GLU A 17 -18.31 -35.63 -0.03
CA GLU A 17 -18.94 -34.34 -0.28
C GLU A 17 -17.88 -33.38 -0.84
N ALA A 18 -17.80 -33.33 -2.17
CA ALA A 18 -16.99 -32.35 -2.88
C ALA A 18 -17.63 -30.97 -2.67
N TYR A 19 -17.09 -30.20 -1.71
CA TYR A 19 -17.45 -28.80 -1.58
C TYR A 19 -16.82 -28.04 -2.74
N GLU A 20 -17.61 -27.77 -3.78
CA GLU A 20 -17.25 -26.78 -4.79
C GLU A 20 -17.14 -25.42 -4.09
N ILE A 21 -15.95 -24.83 -4.12
CA ILE A 21 -15.78 -23.46 -3.63
C ILE A 21 -16.45 -22.56 -4.66
N GLU A 22 -17.73 -22.26 -4.43
CA GLU A 22 -18.44 -21.30 -5.24
C GLU A 22 -17.66 -19.97 -5.26
N PRO A 23 -17.42 -19.39 -6.45
CA PRO A 23 -16.74 -18.11 -6.55
C PRO A 23 -17.58 -17.06 -5.83
N VAL A 24 -17.07 -16.57 -4.70
CA VAL A 24 -17.82 -15.62 -3.85
C VAL A 24 -18.07 -14.33 -4.63
N ARG A 25 -19.31 -14.17 -5.12
CA ARG A 25 -19.76 -12.99 -5.87
C ARG A 25 -19.58 -11.73 -5.01
N GLN A 26 -18.69 -10.84 -5.41
CA GLN A 26 -18.47 -9.59 -4.70
C GLN A 26 -19.58 -8.59 -5.05
N LYS A 27 -20.43 -8.23 -4.08
CA LYS A 27 -21.37 -7.11 -4.25
C LYS A 27 -20.56 -5.80 -4.36
N PRO A 28 -20.68 -5.02 -5.45
CA PRO A 28 -19.97 -3.76 -5.58
C PRO A 28 -20.50 -2.79 -4.51
N SER A 29 -19.67 -2.48 -3.51
CA SER A 29 -19.93 -1.37 -2.60
C SER A 29 -19.41 -0.10 -3.25
N ILE A 30 -20.26 0.91 -3.43
CA ILE A 30 -19.88 2.21 -3.99
C ILE A 30 -18.74 2.78 -3.12
N PRO A 31 -17.51 2.96 -3.65
CA PRO A 31 -16.34 3.22 -2.82
C PRO A 31 -16.20 4.72 -2.46
N ARG A 32 -17.30 5.36 -2.05
CA ARG A 32 -17.31 6.81 -1.74
C ARG A 32 -16.32 7.16 -0.64
N VAL A 33 -16.26 6.33 0.40
CA VAL A 33 -15.35 6.54 1.54
C VAL A 33 -13.90 6.43 1.10
N GLN A 34 -13.55 5.43 0.29
CA GLN A 34 -12.19 5.26 -0.24
C GLN A 34 -11.78 6.43 -1.13
N ALA A 35 -12.70 6.92 -1.98
CA ALA A 35 -12.45 8.06 -2.84
C ALA A 35 -12.22 9.35 -2.01
N LEU A 36 -13.08 9.62 -1.02
CA LEU A 36 -12.91 10.77 -0.12
C LEU A 36 -11.58 10.71 0.64
N LEU A 37 -11.23 9.53 1.15
CA LEU A 37 -9.98 9.30 1.87
C LEU A 37 -8.75 9.47 0.97
N LEU A 38 -8.81 8.97 -0.27
CA LEU A 38 -7.75 9.18 -1.25
C LEU A 38 -7.57 10.67 -1.56
N VAL A 39 -8.65 11.41 -1.81
CA VAL A 39 -8.58 12.86 -2.07
C VAL A 39 -7.99 13.60 -0.86
N ALA A 40 -8.43 13.26 0.35
CA ALA A 40 -7.87 13.84 1.57
C ALA A 40 -6.37 13.53 1.72
N THR A 41 -5.95 12.30 1.39
CA THR A 41 -4.55 11.89 1.48
C THR A 41 -3.70 12.58 0.43
N VAL A 42 -4.19 12.70 -0.81
CA VAL A 42 -3.54 13.50 -1.87
C VAL A 42 -3.28 14.92 -1.40
N PHE A 43 -4.27 15.54 -0.76
CA PHE A 43 -4.12 16.90 -0.23
C PHE A 43 -3.03 16.96 0.85
N THR A 44 -3.09 16.09 1.86
CA THR A 44 -2.11 16.10 2.96
C THR A 44 -0.69 15.76 2.50
N THR A 45 -0.52 14.82 1.56
CA THR A 45 0.80 14.49 0.98
C THR A 45 1.31 15.57 0.04
N MET A 46 0.44 16.29 -0.68
CA MET A 46 0.86 17.45 -1.48
C MET A 46 1.35 18.60 -0.60
N VAL A 47 0.66 18.91 0.51
CA VAL A 47 1.12 19.90 1.48
C VAL A 47 2.49 19.50 2.05
N ALA A 48 2.61 18.26 2.51
CA ALA A 48 3.87 17.72 3.04
C ALA A 48 5.02 17.80 2.01
N GLY A 49 4.75 17.40 0.76
CA GLY A 49 5.74 17.44 -0.33
C GLY A 49 6.17 18.85 -0.69
N ALA A 50 5.24 19.82 -0.71
CA ALA A 50 5.57 21.21 -0.99
C ALA A 50 6.44 21.82 0.13
N MET A 51 6.16 21.48 1.40
CA MET A 51 6.99 21.85 2.54
C MET A 51 8.39 21.24 2.47
N GLN A 52 8.51 19.97 2.06
CA GLN A 52 9.80 19.31 1.84
C GLN A 52 10.57 19.94 0.67
N ALA A 53 9.89 20.50 -0.32
CA ALA A 53 10.48 21.28 -1.41
C ALA A 53 10.87 22.71 -0.99
N GLY A 54 10.78 23.06 0.30
CA GLY A 54 11.18 24.35 0.86
C GLY A 54 10.15 25.47 0.71
N VAL A 55 8.90 25.16 0.34
CA VAL A 55 7.83 26.16 0.16
C VAL A 55 6.74 25.97 1.21
N ASN A 56 6.22 27.07 1.75
CA ASN A 56 5.11 27.05 2.70
C ASN A 56 3.76 27.27 1.97
N PRO A 57 2.93 26.23 1.78
CA PRO A 57 1.66 26.35 1.07
C PRO A 57 0.60 27.14 1.85
N PHE A 58 0.80 27.38 3.15
CA PHE A 58 -0.09 28.23 3.93
C PHE A 58 0.13 29.72 3.67
N SER A 59 1.34 30.09 3.22
CA SER A 59 1.69 31.47 2.87
C SER A 59 1.51 31.74 1.37
N ASP A 60 1.85 30.76 0.52
CA ASP A 60 1.62 30.82 -0.93
C ASP A 60 0.87 29.54 -1.39
N PRO A 61 -0.47 29.54 -1.32
CA PRO A 61 -1.29 28.37 -1.65
C PRO A 61 -1.13 27.88 -3.09
N LEU A 62 -0.74 28.76 -4.01
CA LEU A 62 -0.56 28.40 -5.41
C LEU A 62 0.63 27.46 -5.60
N GLN A 63 1.60 27.43 -4.68
CA GLN A 63 2.80 26.59 -4.81
C GLN A 63 2.62 25.14 -4.35
N ILE A 64 1.41 24.74 -3.93
CA ILE A 64 1.13 23.37 -3.49
C ILE A 64 1.44 22.31 -4.57
N TYR A 65 1.41 22.69 -5.86
CA TYR A 65 1.78 21.80 -6.97
C TYR A 65 3.23 21.29 -6.88
N ARG A 66 4.13 22.00 -6.17
CA ARG A 66 5.51 21.52 -5.96
C ARG A 66 5.57 20.21 -5.16
N GLY A 67 4.51 19.88 -4.42
CA GLY A 67 4.37 18.59 -3.74
C GLY A 67 3.94 17.43 -4.64
N ILE A 68 3.61 17.67 -5.92
CA ILE A 68 3.14 16.62 -6.83
C ILE A 68 4.15 15.47 -6.96
N PRO A 69 5.46 15.69 -7.21
CA PRO A 69 6.41 14.58 -7.39
C PRO A 69 6.48 13.67 -6.16
N PHE A 70 6.50 14.25 -4.96
CA PHE A 70 6.48 13.51 -3.69
C PHE A 70 5.17 12.74 -3.50
N SER A 71 4.04 13.44 -3.60
CA SER A 71 2.70 12.87 -3.39
C SER A 71 2.40 11.74 -4.38
N ALA A 72 2.65 11.97 -5.68
CA ALA A 72 2.43 10.98 -6.72
C ALA A 72 3.29 9.73 -6.51
N THR A 73 4.58 9.90 -6.20
CA THR A 73 5.49 8.77 -5.97
C THR A 73 5.05 7.96 -4.76
N LEU A 74 4.81 8.60 -3.62
CA LEU A 74 4.42 7.94 -2.38
C LEU A 74 3.08 7.21 -2.51
N LEU A 75 2.06 7.87 -3.06
CA LEU A 75 0.73 7.28 -3.22
C LEU A 75 0.74 6.13 -4.23
N THR A 76 1.57 6.19 -5.26
CA THR A 76 1.72 5.07 -6.21
C THR A 76 2.36 3.87 -5.53
N ILE A 77 3.41 4.07 -4.72
CA ILE A 77 4.05 2.98 -3.95
C ILE A 77 3.06 2.33 -2.99
N LEU A 78 2.34 3.13 -2.19
CA LEU A 78 1.32 2.63 -1.26
C LEU A 78 0.16 1.95 -2.00
N GLY A 79 -0.29 2.54 -3.11
CA GLY A 79 -1.35 1.99 -3.94
C GLY A 79 -0.97 0.63 -4.51
N VAL A 80 0.24 0.50 -5.07
CA VAL A 80 0.74 -0.76 -5.62
C VAL A 80 0.95 -1.80 -4.52
N HIS A 81 1.46 -1.42 -3.35
CA HIS A 81 1.57 -2.29 -2.18
C HIS A 81 0.21 -2.91 -1.82
N GLU A 82 -0.81 -2.08 -1.64
CA GLU A 82 -2.15 -2.56 -1.30
C GLU A 82 -2.82 -3.33 -2.45
N MET A 83 -2.53 -2.97 -3.71
CA MET A 83 -2.99 -3.70 -4.88
C MET A 83 -2.35 -5.10 -4.96
N GLY A 84 -1.09 -5.27 -4.55
CA GLY A 84 -0.45 -6.58 -4.45
C GLY A 84 -1.20 -7.51 -3.50
N HIS A 85 -1.61 -7.00 -2.34
CA HIS A 85 -2.48 -7.73 -1.42
C HIS A 85 -3.85 -8.03 -2.03
N TYR A 86 -4.47 -7.04 -2.68
CA TYR A 86 -5.81 -7.16 -3.27
C TYR A 86 -5.88 -8.22 -4.38
N PHE A 87 -4.97 -8.18 -5.35
CA PHE A 87 -4.95 -9.14 -6.46
C PHE A 87 -4.65 -10.56 -5.99
N THR A 88 -3.72 -10.71 -5.05
CA THR A 88 -3.40 -12.03 -4.48
C THR A 88 -4.55 -12.57 -3.63
N SER A 89 -5.25 -11.71 -2.90
CA SER A 89 -6.48 -12.09 -2.19
C SER A 89 -7.54 -12.62 -3.16
N ARG A 90 -7.77 -11.92 -4.28
CA ARG A 90 -8.69 -12.37 -5.34
C ARG A 90 -8.29 -13.72 -5.92
N LYS A 91 -7.00 -13.94 -6.20
CA LYS A 91 -6.47 -15.22 -6.70
C LYS A 91 -6.81 -16.38 -5.76
N TRP A 92 -6.76 -16.14 -4.45
CA TRP A 92 -7.09 -17.13 -3.41
C TRP A 92 -8.58 -17.18 -3.03
N GLY A 93 -9.46 -16.47 -3.74
CA GLY A 93 -10.90 -16.43 -3.44
C GLY A 93 -11.24 -15.64 -2.17
N VAL A 94 -10.30 -14.88 -1.61
CA VAL A 94 -10.50 -14.05 -0.42
C VAL A 94 -11.07 -12.70 -0.84
N ARG A 95 -12.20 -12.31 -0.25
CA ARG A 95 -12.79 -10.99 -0.48
C ARG A 95 -11.98 -9.91 0.21
N ALA A 96 -11.62 -8.86 -0.51
CA ALA A 96 -10.93 -7.69 0.01
C ALA A 96 -11.61 -6.40 -0.46
N THR A 97 -11.41 -5.30 0.26
CA THR A 97 -11.80 -3.96 -0.20
C THR A 97 -10.77 -3.37 -1.15
N LEU A 98 -11.15 -2.28 -1.83
CA LEU A 98 -10.17 -1.32 -2.34
C LEU A 98 -9.40 -0.67 -1.18
N PRO A 99 -8.22 -0.06 -1.44
CA PRO A 99 -7.39 0.55 -0.41
C PRO A 99 -8.09 1.74 0.24
N TYR A 100 -7.92 1.84 1.55
CA TYR A 100 -8.21 3.04 2.33
C TYR A 100 -6.89 3.75 2.56
N PHE A 101 -6.68 4.88 1.89
CA PHE A 101 -5.55 5.76 2.17
C PHE A 101 -5.86 6.58 3.42
N ILE A 102 -4.91 6.71 4.34
CA ILE A 102 -5.15 7.33 5.64
C ILE A 102 -4.42 8.67 5.68
N PRO A 103 -5.13 9.80 5.54
CA PRO A 103 -4.49 11.12 5.56
C PRO A 103 -3.93 11.41 6.95
N ALA A 104 -2.80 12.13 7.00
CA ALA A 104 -2.22 12.61 8.23
C ALA A 104 -1.54 13.96 7.97
N PRO A 105 -1.81 15.01 8.77
CA PRO A 105 -1.06 16.27 8.71
C PRO A 105 0.31 16.09 9.41
N SER A 106 1.12 15.15 8.89
CA SER A 106 2.44 14.79 9.39
C SER A 106 3.52 15.20 8.38
N PHE A 107 4.80 15.04 8.74
CA PHE A 107 5.94 15.31 7.85
C PHE A 107 5.85 14.57 6.50
N ILE A 108 5.27 13.36 6.49
CA ILE A 108 5.09 12.53 5.29
C ILE A 108 3.71 12.78 4.62
N GLY A 109 2.74 13.30 5.36
CA GLY A 109 1.40 13.62 4.85
C GLY A 109 0.41 12.44 4.84
N THR A 110 0.78 11.26 5.36
CA THR A 110 -0.09 10.07 5.40
C THR A 110 0.35 9.09 6.50
N PHE A 111 -0.58 8.30 7.03
CA PHE A 111 -0.30 7.12 7.86
C PHE A 111 -0.16 5.83 7.04
N GLY A 112 -0.27 5.93 5.72
CA GLY A 112 -0.19 4.80 4.81
C GLY A 112 -1.54 4.47 4.16
N ALA A 113 -1.66 3.25 3.67
CA ALA A 113 -2.90 2.71 3.12
C ALA A 113 -3.11 1.29 3.66
N ILE A 114 -4.36 0.86 3.72
CA ILE A 114 -4.72 -0.50 4.14
C ILE A 114 -5.89 -1.05 3.31
N ILE A 115 -5.90 -2.36 3.06
CA ILE A 115 -7.10 -3.09 2.64
C ILE A 115 -7.78 -3.81 3.81
N ARG A 116 -9.09 -4.02 3.70
CA ARG A 116 -9.85 -4.82 4.66
C ARG A 116 -10.25 -6.16 4.04
N LEU A 117 -9.81 -7.26 4.65
CA LEU A 117 -10.30 -8.60 4.30
C LEU A 117 -11.74 -8.78 4.80
N LYS A 118 -12.61 -9.32 3.95
CA LYS A 118 -14.06 -9.52 4.17
C LYS A 118 -14.44 -11.01 4.26
N SER A 119 -13.47 -11.90 4.23
CA SER A 119 -13.64 -13.34 4.39
C SER A 119 -12.39 -13.94 5.03
N GLN A 120 -12.53 -15.16 5.54
CA GLN A 120 -11.42 -15.89 6.14
C GLN A 120 -10.40 -16.30 5.06
N ILE A 121 -9.15 -16.40 5.46
CA ILE A 121 -8.06 -16.91 4.62
C ILE A 121 -8.10 -18.44 4.69
N PRO A 122 -8.13 -19.16 3.55
CA PRO A 122 -8.44 -20.58 3.53
C PRO A 122 -7.34 -21.47 4.13
N ASN A 123 -6.07 -21.09 4.02
CA ASN A 123 -4.95 -21.89 4.51
C ASN A 123 -3.67 -21.03 4.72
N ARG A 124 -2.64 -21.63 5.34
CA ARG A 124 -1.36 -20.95 5.64
C ARG A 124 -0.61 -20.50 4.39
N LYS A 125 -0.71 -21.24 3.29
CA LYS A 125 -0.07 -20.86 2.02
C LYS A 125 -0.69 -19.56 1.48
N ALA A 126 -2.02 -19.45 1.48
CA ALA A 126 -2.72 -18.24 1.10
C ALA A 126 -2.34 -17.06 2.01
N LEU A 127 -2.20 -17.28 3.32
CA LEU A 127 -1.78 -16.24 4.26
C LEU A 127 -0.39 -15.67 3.89
N VAL A 128 0.58 -16.55 3.64
CA VAL A 128 1.95 -16.15 3.29
C VAL A 128 1.99 -15.44 1.93
N GLU A 129 1.33 -16.00 0.91
CA GLU A 129 1.31 -15.39 -0.42
C GLU A 129 0.63 -14.01 -0.42
N ILE A 130 -0.54 -13.89 0.22
CA ILE A 130 -1.24 -12.61 0.35
C ILE A 130 -0.37 -11.63 1.13
N GLY A 131 0.20 -12.04 2.26
CA GLY A 131 1.02 -11.18 3.13
C GLY A 131 2.32 -10.71 2.47
N ALA A 132 2.95 -11.53 1.63
CA ALA A 132 4.20 -11.16 0.95
C ALA A 132 3.98 -10.30 -0.30
N ALA A 133 2.85 -10.46 -1.00
CA ALA A 133 2.61 -9.81 -2.28
C ALA A 133 2.66 -8.27 -2.23
N GLY A 134 2.09 -7.67 -1.16
CA GLY A 134 2.11 -6.22 -0.98
C GLY A 134 3.52 -5.66 -0.79
N PRO A 135 4.27 -6.11 0.24
CA PRO A 135 5.66 -5.70 0.46
C PRO A 135 6.56 -5.89 -0.76
N ILE A 136 6.47 -7.03 -1.45
CA ILE A 136 7.30 -7.30 -2.64
C ILE A 136 6.98 -6.31 -3.78
N SER A 137 5.70 -6.13 -4.10
CA SER A 137 5.29 -5.22 -5.17
C SER A 137 5.62 -3.75 -4.86
N GLY A 138 5.37 -3.31 -3.62
CA GLY A 138 5.73 -1.98 -3.16
C GLY A 138 7.25 -1.76 -3.15
N PHE A 139 8.04 -2.75 -2.72
CA PHE A 139 9.49 -2.67 -2.72
C PHE A 139 10.07 -2.53 -4.13
N ILE A 140 9.62 -3.34 -5.09
CA ILE A 140 10.05 -3.24 -6.49
C ILE A 140 9.81 -1.82 -7.02
N LEU A 141 8.62 -1.28 -6.80
CA LEU A 141 8.29 0.07 -7.26
C LEU A 141 9.12 1.14 -6.53
N ALA A 142 9.35 0.98 -5.22
CA ALA A 142 10.17 1.90 -4.45
C ALA A 142 11.62 1.93 -4.93
N VAL A 143 12.20 0.78 -5.31
CA VAL A 143 13.55 0.71 -5.91
C VAL A 143 13.58 1.46 -7.24
N LEU A 144 12.62 1.22 -8.12
CA LEU A 144 12.53 1.93 -9.41
C LEU A 144 12.38 3.45 -9.22
N ALA A 145 11.49 3.86 -8.32
CA ALA A 145 11.28 5.27 -8.00
C ALA A 145 12.54 5.90 -7.40
N SER A 146 13.30 5.15 -6.59
CA SER A 146 14.55 5.62 -6.00
C SER A 146 15.64 5.81 -7.05
N ILE A 147 15.80 4.86 -7.98
CA ILE A 147 16.77 4.99 -9.09
C ILE A 147 16.45 6.23 -9.93
N ILE A 148 15.19 6.41 -10.30
CA ILE A 148 14.74 7.57 -11.09
C ILE A 148 14.93 8.87 -10.28
N GLY A 149 14.49 8.89 -9.03
CA GLY A 149 14.56 10.07 -8.16
C GLY A 149 15.99 10.51 -7.89
N LEU A 150 16.91 9.57 -7.63
CA LEU A 150 18.33 9.87 -7.47
C LEU A 150 18.94 10.37 -8.78
N GLY A 151 18.55 9.81 -9.93
CA GLY A 151 19.01 10.28 -11.24
C GLY A 151 18.53 11.70 -11.59
N LEU A 152 17.37 12.12 -11.07
CA LEU A 152 16.83 13.48 -11.25
C LEU A 152 17.31 14.46 -10.17
N SER A 153 17.93 13.99 -9.10
CA SER A 153 18.34 14.83 -7.98
C SER A 153 19.53 15.71 -8.35
N PRO A 154 19.49 17.03 -8.07
CA PRO A 154 20.68 17.87 -8.20
C PRO A 154 21.70 17.50 -7.11
N VAL A 155 22.98 17.58 -7.47
CA VAL A 155 24.08 17.48 -6.50
C VAL A 155 24.38 18.89 -6.00
N VAL A 156 24.14 19.13 -4.71
CA VAL A 156 24.33 20.44 -4.07
C VAL A 156 25.44 20.32 -3.02
N LYS A 157 26.25 21.37 -2.86
CA LYS A 157 27.29 21.40 -1.84
C LYS A 157 26.66 21.47 -0.45
N THR A 158 27.20 20.71 0.49
CA THR A 158 26.70 20.65 1.87
C THR A 158 26.69 22.01 2.57
N SER A 159 27.58 22.93 2.17
CA SER A 159 27.64 24.32 2.66
C SER A 159 26.45 25.19 2.27
N GLU A 160 25.68 24.80 1.26
CA GLU A 160 24.52 25.54 0.74
C GLU A 160 23.19 25.03 1.35
N LEU A 161 23.22 23.91 2.09
CA LEU A 161 22.06 23.33 2.76
C LEU A 161 21.82 23.99 4.13
N ALA A 162 21.21 25.17 4.14
CA ALA A 162 20.70 25.76 5.38
C ALA A 162 19.41 25.02 5.82
N GLY A 163 19.51 24.15 6.83
CA GLY A 163 18.34 23.53 7.48
C GLY A 163 17.78 22.26 6.81
N GLY A 164 18.59 21.55 6.01
CA GLY A 164 18.20 20.25 5.45
C GLY A 164 18.10 19.14 6.51
N ILE A 165 17.27 18.13 6.26
CA ILE A 165 17.19 16.93 7.11
C ILE A 165 18.35 16.00 6.75
N SER A 166 19.27 15.80 7.69
CA SER A 166 20.30 14.78 7.56
C SER A 166 19.69 13.41 7.88
N LEU A 167 19.64 12.51 6.89
CA LEU A 167 19.12 11.15 7.06
C LEU A 167 20.11 10.19 7.75
N GLY A 168 21.20 10.72 8.32
CA GLY A 168 22.26 9.92 8.92
C GLY A 168 23.10 9.19 7.87
N GLY A 169 24.35 8.90 8.23
CA GLY A 169 25.21 8.00 7.46
C GLY A 169 24.98 6.55 7.88
N SER A 170 25.28 5.60 7.00
CA SER A 170 25.33 4.19 7.41
C SER A 170 26.50 3.99 8.39
N ILE A 171 26.27 3.28 9.50
CA ILE A 171 27.34 2.85 10.43
C ILE A 171 28.42 2.05 9.69
N LEU A 172 28.07 1.39 8.60
CA LEU A 172 29.00 0.67 7.73
C LEU A 172 30.00 1.58 7.00
N PHE A 173 29.81 2.89 7.02
CA PHE A 173 30.73 3.88 6.46
C PHE A 173 31.28 4.81 7.55
N SER A 174 31.19 4.42 8.83
CA SER A 174 31.64 5.24 9.96
C SER A 174 33.06 4.90 10.45
N PHE A 175 33.87 4.23 9.63
CA PHE A 175 35.27 3.88 9.92
C PHE A 175 36.24 4.56 8.96
#